data_AF-A0A8I6S1R6-F1
#
_entry.id   AF-A0A8I6S1R6-F1
#
_cell.length_a   1.000
_cell.length_b   1.000
_cell.length_c   1.000
_cell.angle_alpha   90.00
_cell.angle_beta   90.00
_cell.angle_gamma   90.00
#
_symmetry.space_group_name_H-M   'P 1'
#
loop_
_entity.id
_entity.type
_entity.pdbx_description
1 polymer ?
#
loop_
_entity_poly.entity_id
_entity_poly.type
_entity_poly.pdbx_seq_one_letter_code
_entity_poly.pdbx_strand_id
1 'polypeptide(L)'
;MIIKAPEVMNSFKEMQKRVFYLANNSKKSPNLLSAKLGHMGFEAIKVEVLCTAVLRLKCLKMKDFNKTAYLSSSTAVKEAIQAVGISTIGHGMQHGNSFLGCTDDGRRRAV
;
A
#
# COMPACT_ATOMS: atom_id res chain seq x y z
N MET A 1 -8.31 6.60 21.90
CA MET A 1 -9.41 6.25 20.97
C MET A 1 -10.42 7.39 21.06
N ILE A 2 -10.80 8.01 19.94
CA ILE A 2 -11.83 9.06 19.97
C ILE A 2 -13.19 8.37 20.03
N ILE A 3 -13.85 8.50 21.18
CA ILE A 3 -15.13 7.87 21.46
C ILE A 3 -16.21 8.57 20.59
N LYS A 4 -17.17 7.82 20.06
CA LYS A 4 -18.25 8.27 19.14
C LYS A 4 -17.86 8.70 17.72
N ALA A 5 -16.56 8.71 17.38
CA ALA A 5 -16.15 8.99 16.01
C ALA A 5 -16.80 8.04 14.97
N PRO A 6 -16.95 6.72 15.23
CA PRO A 6 -17.64 5.83 14.30
C PRO A 6 -19.10 6.20 14.08
N GLU A 7 -19.83 6.53 15.15
CA GLU A 7 -21.25 6.92 15.09
C GLU A 7 -21.44 8.12 14.16
N VAL A 8 -20.64 9.18 14.34
CA VAL A 8 -20.72 10.39 13.48
C VAL A 8 -20.41 10.06 12.01
N MET A 9 -19.35 9.29 11.77
CA MET A 9 -18.95 8.96 10.39
C MET A 9 -19.96 8.04 9.70
N ASN A 10 -20.56 7.12 10.44
CA ASN A 10 -21.61 6.24 9.92
C ASN A 10 -22.91 7.02 9.67
N SER A 11 -23.30 7.95 10.55
CA SER A 11 -24.45 8.84 10.30
C SER A 11 -24.27 9.70 9.05
N PHE A 12 -23.04 10.17 8.75
CA PHE A 12 -22.79 10.84 7.48
C PHE A 12 -23.06 9.95 6.27
N LYS A 13 -22.80 8.65 6.35
CA LYS A 13 -23.13 7.69 5.29
C LYS A 13 -24.63 7.45 5.17
N GLU A 14 -25.34 7.33 6.29
CA GLU A 14 -26.81 7.22 6.32
C GLU A 14 -27.47 8.43 5.65
N MET A 15 -26.90 9.62 5.83
CA MET A 15 -27.29 10.85 5.13
C MET A 15 -26.85 10.90 3.65
N GLN A 16 -26.39 9.78 3.08
CA GLN A 16 -25.88 9.66 1.71
C GLN A 16 -24.69 10.57 1.39
N LYS A 17 -23.92 11.01 2.39
CA LYS A 17 -22.66 11.73 2.14
C LYS A 17 -21.57 10.73 1.77
N ARG A 18 -20.75 11.11 0.80
CA ARG A 18 -19.56 10.34 0.43
C ARG A 18 -18.47 10.53 1.48
N VAL A 19 -18.06 9.44 2.13
CA VAL A 19 -17.02 9.43 3.16
C VAL A 19 -15.79 8.70 2.63
N PHE A 20 -14.62 9.32 2.78
CA PHE A 20 -13.34 8.73 2.43
C PHE A 20 -12.39 8.79 3.64
N TYR A 21 -11.69 7.71 3.90
CA TYR A 21 -10.71 7.61 4.98
C TYR A 21 -9.31 7.75 4.40
N LEU A 22 -8.65 8.86 4.71
CA LEU A 22 -7.27 9.12 4.30
C LEU A 22 -6.31 8.88 5.47
N ALA A 23 -5.37 7.94 5.31
CA ALA A 23 -4.35 7.68 6.31
C ALA A 23 -2.94 7.86 5.72
N ASN A 24 -2.13 8.68 6.38
CA ASN A 24 -0.68 8.74 6.11
C ASN A 24 0.07 7.58 6.80
N ASN A 25 -0.39 6.35 6.59
CA ASN A 25 0.31 5.15 7.04
C ASN A 25 0.66 4.29 5.82
N SER A 26 1.92 4.40 5.38
CA SER A 26 2.44 3.84 4.12
C SER A 26 2.74 2.33 4.16
N LYS A 27 2.53 1.65 5.29
CA LYS A 27 2.91 0.24 5.47
C LYS A 27 1.76 -0.75 5.36
N LYS A 28 0.52 -0.28 5.26
CA LYS A 28 -0.70 -1.12 5.32
C LYS A 28 -1.46 -1.09 4.00
N SER A 29 -1.86 -2.28 3.53
CA SER A 29 -2.75 -2.41 2.37
C SER A 29 -4.15 -1.87 2.70
N PRO A 30 -4.94 -1.45 1.68
CA PRO A 30 -6.34 -1.06 1.87
C PRO A 30 -7.15 -2.09 2.66
N ASN A 31 -6.90 -3.38 2.40
CA ASN A 31 -7.56 -4.49 3.09
C ASN A 31 -7.31 -4.47 4.60
N LEU A 32 -6.04 -4.30 5.01
CA LEU A 32 -5.67 -4.29 6.41
C LEU A 32 -6.18 -3.03 7.12
N LEU A 33 -6.26 -1.91 6.39
CA LEU A 33 -6.75 -0.65 6.92
C LEU A 33 -8.28 -0.64 7.04
N SER A 34 -9.01 -1.18 6.06
CA SER A 34 -10.47 -1.35 6.15
C SER A 34 -10.86 -2.32 7.25
N ALA A 35 -10.15 -3.44 7.41
CA ALA A 35 -10.39 -4.38 8.51
C ALA A 35 -10.15 -3.70 9.86
N LYS A 36 -9.07 -2.92 10.01
CA LYS A 36 -8.81 -2.16 11.23
C LYS A 36 -9.91 -1.13 11.52
N LEU A 37 -10.41 -0.43 10.51
CA LEU A 37 -11.53 0.51 10.64
C LEU A 37 -12.82 -0.21 11.07
N GLY A 38 -13.12 -1.37 10.50
CA GLY A 38 -14.23 -2.22 10.90
C GLY A 38 -14.14 -2.66 12.36
N HIS A 39 -12.96 -3.11 12.82
CA HIS A 39 -12.73 -3.42 14.24
C HIS A 39 -12.89 -2.21 15.18
N MET A 40 -12.81 -0.99 14.65
CA MET A 40 -13.04 0.25 15.39
C MET A 40 -14.49 0.74 15.30
N GLY A 41 -15.39 0.01 14.63
CA GLY A 41 -16.81 0.33 14.48
C GLY A 41 -17.15 1.19 13.25
N PHE A 42 -16.19 1.50 12.38
CA PHE A 42 -16.46 2.25 11.15
C PHE A 42 -16.93 1.32 10.04
N GLU A 43 -17.99 1.72 9.33
CA GLU A 43 -18.49 1.00 8.15
C GLU A 43 -17.67 1.31 6.90
N ALA A 44 -16.35 1.12 6.95
CA ALA A 44 -15.46 1.48 5.84
C ALA A 44 -15.33 0.33 4.82
N ILE A 45 -15.63 0.60 3.55
CA ILE A 45 -15.33 -0.34 2.45
C ILE A 45 -13.97 -0.04 1.81
N LYS A 46 -13.33 -1.06 1.23
CA LYS A 46 -11.96 -0.96 0.69
C LYS A 46 -11.74 0.19 -0.28
N VAL A 47 -12.74 0.54 -1.07
CA VAL A 47 -12.66 1.61 -2.09
C VAL A 47 -12.70 3.02 -1.50
N GLU A 48 -13.18 3.17 -0.27
CA GLU A 48 -13.22 4.46 0.45
C GLU A 48 -11.94 4.74 1.22
N VAL A 49 -11.07 3.73 1.33
CA VAL A 49 -9.86 3.79 2.16
C VAL A 49 -8.66 4.11 1.27
N LEU A 50 -8.07 5.28 1.50
CA LEU A 50 -6.89 5.77 0.81
C LEU A 50 -5.72 5.84 1.78
N CYS A 51 -4.59 5.31 1.34
CA CYS A 51 -3.32 5.50 2.04
C CYS A 51 -2.24 6.01 1.09
N THR A 52 -1.19 6.59 1.65
CA THR A 52 -0.10 7.19 0.87
C THR A 52 0.61 6.18 -0.05
N ALA A 53 0.66 4.89 0.32
CA ALA A 53 1.20 3.83 -0.55
C ALA A 53 0.33 3.60 -1.80
N VAL A 54 -1.00 3.56 -1.64
CA VAL A 54 -1.95 3.37 -2.75
C VAL A 54 -1.97 4.58 -3.67
N LEU A 55 -1.90 5.79 -3.11
CA LEU A 55 -1.80 7.02 -3.88
C LEU A 55 -0.50 7.07 -4.68
N ARG A 56 0.63 6.68 -4.08
CA ARG A 56 1.93 6.61 -4.77
C ARG A 56 1.89 5.61 -5.93
N LEU A 57 1.26 4.45 -5.72
CA LEU A 57 1.04 3.46 -6.78
C LEU A 57 0.18 3.99 -7.92
N LYS A 58 -0.96 4.61 -7.60
CA LYS A 58 -1.83 5.23 -8.62
C LYS A 58 -1.11 6.32 -9.39
N CYS A 59 -0.32 7.16 -8.71
CA CYS A 59 0.49 8.20 -9.34
C CYS A 59 1.57 7.62 -10.27
N LEU A 60 2.25 6.55 -9.86
CA LEU A 60 3.22 5.85 -10.71
C LEU A 60 2.56 5.22 -11.94
N LYS A 61 1.40 4.61 -11.76
CA LYS A 61 0.61 4.04 -12.86
C LYS A 61 0.18 5.12 -13.86
N MET A 62 -0.29 6.28 -13.39
CA MET A 62 -0.65 7.42 -14.24
C MET A 62 0.52 8.02 -15.01
N LYS A 63 1.76 7.77 -14.57
CA LYS A 63 3.00 8.21 -15.23
C LYS A 63 3.58 7.14 -16.15
N ASP A 64 2.86 6.06 -16.42
CA ASP A 64 3.32 4.90 -17.20
C ASP A 64 4.70 4.41 -16.77
N PHE A 65 4.94 4.39 -15.45
CA PHE A 65 6.23 4.01 -14.91
C PHE A 65 6.49 2.52 -15.15
N ASN A 66 7.42 2.23 -16.06
CA ASN A 66 7.80 0.88 -16.49
C ASN A 66 9.16 0.41 -15.96
N LYS A 67 9.79 1.21 -15.10
CA LYS A 67 11.11 0.90 -14.56
C LYS A 67 10.99 0.11 -13.26
N THR A 68 12.09 -0.52 -12.86
CA THR A 68 12.14 -1.30 -11.63
C THR A 68 12.36 -0.40 -10.42
N ALA A 69 11.53 -0.54 -9.39
CA ALA A 69 11.61 0.28 -8.17
C ALA A 69 12.31 -0.45 -7.02
N TYR A 70 13.20 0.22 -6.29
CA TYR A 70 13.73 -0.29 -5.03
C TYR A 70 12.74 0.02 -3.89
N LEU A 71 12.37 -0.99 -3.10
CA LEU A 71 11.31 -0.86 -2.11
C LEU A 71 11.82 -1.07 -0.68
N SER A 72 11.88 0.01 0.10
CA SER A 72 12.09 -0.01 1.55
C SER A 72 10.75 0.06 2.29
N SER A 73 10.00 -1.04 2.32
CA SER A 73 8.69 -1.12 3.00
C SER A 73 8.45 -2.51 3.58
N SER A 74 7.22 -2.88 3.93
CA SER A 74 6.84 -4.25 4.29
C SER A 74 6.47 -5.08 3.05
N THR A 75 6.47 -6.41 3.20
CA THR A 75 6.10 -7.38 2.13
C THR A 75 4.69 -7.14 1.60
N ALA A 76 3.75 -6.76 2.46
CA ALA A 76 2.39 -6.41 2.06
C ALA A 76 2.31 -5.23 1.07
N VAL A 77 3.27 -4.30 1.13
CA VAL A 77 3.37 -3.20 0.17
C VAL A 77 4.01 -3.69 -1.13
N LYS A 78 4.95 -4.64 -1.08
CA LYS A 78 5.56 -5.26 -2.27
C LYS A 78 4.50 -5.97 -3.12
N GLU A 79 3.67 -6.80 -2.51
CA GLU A 79 2.59 -7.52 -3.21
C GLU A 79 1.60 -6.55 -3.88
N ALA A 80 1.24 -5.47 -3.19
CA ALA A 80 0.37 -4.44 -3.74
C ALA A 80 1.00 -3.70 -4.93
N ILE A 81 2.32 -3.52 -4.94
CA ILE A 81 3.05 -2.88 -6.04
C ILE A 81 3.17 -3.82 -7.25
N GLN A 82 3.49 -5.08 -7.01
CA GLN A 82 3.58 -6.11 -8.05
C GLN A 82 2.22 -6.36 -8.72
N ALA A 83 1.12 -6.33 -7.96
CA ALA A 83 -0.24 -6.44 -8.50
C ALA A 83 -0.60 -5.31 -9.49
N VAL A 84 0.12 -4.18 -9.48
CA VAL A 84 -0.08 -3.04 -10.38
C VAL A 84 0.90 -3.07 -11.56
N GLY A 85 1.73 -4.11 -11.67
CA GLY A 85 2.66 -4.33 -12.78
C GLY A 85 4.01 -3.63 -12.63
N ILE A 86 4.34 -3.14 -11.43
CA ILE A 86 5.65 -2.52 -11.16
C ILE A 86 6.59 -3.57 -10.58
N SER A 87 7.66 -3.86 -11.32
CA SER A 87 8.74 -4.73 -10.85
C SER A 87 9.53 -4.07 -9.72
N THR A 88 9.93 -4.85 -8.71
CA THR A 88 10.69 -4.35 -7.55
C THR A 88 12.01 -5.09 -7.39
N ILE A 89 13.14 -4.39 -7.32
CA ILE A 89 14.46 -4.96 -6.98
C ILE A 89 14.68 -4.75 -5.49
N GLY A 90 14.76 -5.84 -4.74
CA GLY A 90 15.13 -5.82 -3.32
C GLY A 90 14.01 -5.37 -2.36
N HIS A 91 14.08 -5.88 -1.15
CA HIS A 91 13.32 -5.41 0.00
C HIS A 91 14.30 -4.93 1.05
N GLY A 92 14.21 -3.67 1.47
CA GLY A 92 15.03 -3.16 2.57
C GLY A 92 14.76 -3.99 3.84
N MET A 93 15.74 -4.81 4.23
CA MET A 93 15.66 -5.73 5.36
C MET A 93 15.31 -5.00 6.66
N GLN A 94 14.33 -5.52 7.39
CA GLN A 94 14.17 -5.18 8.80
C GLN A 94 15.29 -5.88 9.57
N HIS A 95 16.31 -5.11 9.96
CA HIS A 95 17.39 -5.41 10.91
C HIS A 95 18.01 -6.82 10.90
N GLY A 96 19.27 -6.90 10.44
CA GLY A 96 20.23 -7.95 10.81
C GLY A 96 20.54 -8.97 9.70
N ASN A 97 21.74 -8.86 9.12
CA ASN A 97 22.47 -9.88 8.36
C ASN A 97 21.71 -10.73 7.34
N SER A 98 21.80 -10.37 6.05
CA SER A 98 22.33 -11.24 4.98
C SER A 98 22.05 -10.64 3.60
N PHE A 99 22.93 -9.74 3.14
CA PHE A 99 23.13 -9.58 1.69
C PHE A 99 23.71 -10.88 1.16
N LEU A 100 22.89 -11.83 0.74
CA LEU A 100 23.33 -12.92 -0.12
C LEU A 100 22.21 -13.47 -0.97
N GLY A 101 22.43 -13.48 -2.29
CA GLY A 101 21.67 -14.30 -3.22
C GLY A 101 20.79 -13.53 -4.20
N CYS A 102 21.38 -12.70 -5.06
CA CYS A 102 20.92 -12.46 -6.43
C CYS A 102 22.06 -11.78 -7.22
N THR A 103 23.20 -12.47 -7.33
CA THR A 103 24.21 -12.16 -8.33
C THR A 103 23.93 -12.97 -9.59
N ASP A 104 23.79 -12.24 -10.68
CA ASP A 104 24.04 -12.60 -12.08
C ASP A 104 23.51 -13.94 -12.59
N ASP A 105 22.45 -13.84 -13.40
CA ASP A 105 22.28 -14.74 -14.54
C ASP A 105 22.13 -13.94 -15.84
N GLY A 106 23.08 -14.18 -16.76
CA GLY A 106 22.82 -14.14 -18.19
C GLY A 106 22.97 -12.80 -18.94
N ARG A 107 24.21 -12.31 -19.13
CA ARG A 107 24.60 -11.68 -20.42
C ARG A 107 26.09 -11.73 -20.70
N ARG A 108 26.54 -12.82 -21.35
CA ARG A 108 27.70 -12.78 -22.25
C ARG A 108 27.28 -12.11 -23.57
N ARG A 109 28.08 -11.15 -24.03
CA ARG A 109 28.47 -10.83 -25.42
C ARG A 109 29.44 -9.63 -25.31
N ALA A 110 30.75 -9.83 -25.51
CA ALA A 110 31.45 -9.56 -26.78
C ALA A 110 31.14 -8.13 -27.25
N VAL A 111 32.05 -7.16 -27.18
CA VAL A 111 33.39 -7.10 -27.78
C VAL A 111 34.31 -6.25 -26.91
#